data_AF-A0A9D5W1A7-F1
#
_entry.id   AF-A0A9D5W1A7-F1
#
_cell.length_a   1.000
_cell.length_b   1.000
_cell.length_c   1.000
_cell.angle_alpha   90.00
_cell.angle_beta   90.00
_cell.angle_gamma   90.00
#
_symmetry.space_group_name_H-M   'P 1'
#
loop_
_entity.id
_entity.type
_entity.pdbx_description
1 polymer ?
#
loop_
_entity_poly.entity_id
_entity_poly.type
_entity_poly.pdbx_seq_one_letter_code
_entity_poly.pdbx_strand_id
1 'polypeptide(L)' 'MAEPILLVNDASKYYGLYVAMPSFIDRNVVCSGKDPIKVYKQAKENGYNDPVLFYVPEKDTVLIF' A
#
# COMPACT_ATOMS: atom_id res chain seq x y z
N MET A 1 -13.45 -21.89 8.26
CA MET A 1 -12.07 -21.40 8.05
C MET A 1 -12.19 -19.95 7.64
N ALA A 2 -11.37 -19.05 8.21
CA ALA A 2 -11.36 -17.66 7.76
C ALA A 2 -10.65 -17.61 6.40
N GLU A 3 -11.27 -17.00 5.40
CA GLU A 3 -10.60 -16.73 4.13
C GLU A 3 -9.57 -15.62 4.32
N PRO A 4 -8.39 -15.71 3.66
CA PRO A 4 -7.39 -14.66 3.73
C PRO A 4 -7.96 -13.35 3.15
N ILE A 5 -7.82 -12.26 3.89
CA ILE A 5 -8.26 -10.94 3.45
C ILE A 5 -7.15 -10.31 2.60
N LEU A 6 -7.48 -9.97 1.36
CA LEU A 6 -6.62 -9.13 0.51
C LEU A 6 -6.57 -7.70 1.09
N LEU A 7 -5.36 -7.24 1.42
CA LEU A 7 -5.12 -5.90 1.95
C LEU A 7 -5.11 -4.82 0.87
N VAL A 8 -4.61 -5.16 -0.33
CA VAL A 8 -4.44 -4.21 -1.45
C VAL A 8 -5.14 -4.76 -2.69
N ASN A 9 -6.06 -3.99 -3.26
CA ASN A 9 -6.67 -4.32 -4.54
C ASN A 9 -5.64 -4.25 -5.67
N ASP A 10 -5.67 -5.21 -6.58
CA ASP A 10 -4.70 -5.32 -7.69
C ASP A 10 -3.22 -5.31 -7.24
N ALA A 11 -2.90 -5.96 -6.11
CA ALA A 11 -1.57 -5.97 -5.50
C ALA A 11 -0.41 -6.28 -6.47
N SER A 12 -0.66 -7.07 -7.52
CA SER A 12 0.34 -7.41 -8.54
C SER A 12 0.87 -6.21 -9.33
N LYS A 13 0.12 -5.10 -9.40
CA LYS A 13 0.57 -3.85 -10.03
C LYS A 13 1.63 -3.11 -9.20
N TYR A 14 1.76 -3.47 -7.93
CA TYR A 14 2.55 -2.73 -6.95
C TYR A 14 3.71 -3.53 -6.37
N TYR A 15 4.02 -4.72 -6.90
CA TYR A 15 5.17 -5.50 -6.46
C TYR A 15 6.45 -4.65 -6.42
N GLY A 16 7.17 -4.72 -5.30
CA GLY A 16 8.40 -3.95 -5.08
C GLY A 16 8.20 -2.47 -4.75
N LEU A 17 6.94 -2.03 -4.54
CA LEU A 17 6.61 -0.63 -4.26
C LEU A 17 6.03 -0.44 -2.86
N TYR A 18 6.26 0.75 -2.31
CA TYR A 18 5.42 1.29 -1.26
C TYR A 18 4.11 1.81 -1.85
N VAL A 19 3.02 1.54 -1.16
CA VAL A 19 1.68 2.03 -1.50
C VAL A 19 1.12 2.80 -0.32
N ALA A 20 0.44 3.90 -0.62
CA ALA A 20 -0.38 4.64 0.35
C ALA A 20 -1.86 4.38 0.07
N MET A 21 -2.61 4.18 1.15
CA MET A 21 -4.06 4.01 1.15
C MET A 21 -4.70 5.01 2.11
N PRO A 22 -5.96 5.43 1.92
CA PRO A 22 -6.58 6.45 2.77
C PRO A 22 -6.69 6.05 4.24
N SER A 23 -6.90 4.76 4.53
CA SER A 23 -7.01 4.20 5.89
C SER A 23 -6.72 2.69 5.89
N PHE A 24 -6.77 2.05 7.07
CA PHE A 24 -6.62 0.59 7.21
C PHE A 24 -7.81 -0.23 6.68
N ILE A 25 -8.99 0.39 6.53
CA ILE A 25 -10.20 -0.30 6.05
C ILE A 25 -10.41 -0.13 4.55
N ASP A 26 -9.78 0.90 3.97
CA ASP A 26 -9.70 1.06 2.52
C ASP A 26 -8.82 -0.03 1.92
N ARG A 27 -8.95 -0.29 0.62
CA ARG A 27 -8.10 -1.24 -0.13
C ARG A 27 -7.56 -0.67 -1.44
N ASN A 28 -7.90 0.57 -1.73
CA ASN A 28 -7.54 1.25 -2.97
C ASN A 28 -6.28 2.08 -2.74
N VAL A 29 -5.26 1.80 -3.54
CA VAL A 29 -4.01 2.56 -3.55
C VAL A 29 -4.27 3.94 -4.15
N VAL A 30 -3.83 4.98 -3.46
CA VAL A 30 -3.95 6.38 -3.92
C VAL A 30 -2.63 6.96 -4.39
N CYS A 31 -1.51 6.45 -3.88
CA CYS A 31 -0.15 6.78 -4.34
C CYS A 31 0.74 5.54 -4.22
N SER A 32 1.73 5.39 -5.11
CA SER A 32 2.71 4.30 -5.01
C SER A 32 4.09 4.72 -5.57
N GLY A 33 5.14 4.04 -5.13
CA GLY A 33 6.50 4.35 -5.56
C GLY A 33 7.58 3.65 -4.71
N LYS A 34 8.84 3.84 -5.09
CA LYS A 34 9.99 3.20 -4.43
C LYS A 34 10.47 3.90 -3.15
N ASP A 35 10.16 5.19 -3.01
CA ASP A 35 10.56 6.00 -1.86
C ASP A 35 9.34 6.18 -0.93
N PRO A 36 9.34 5.54 0.26
CA PRO A 36 8.20 5.57 1.16
C PRO A 36 7.83 6.98 1.63
N ILE A 37 8.83 7.86 1.80
CA ILE A 37 8.62 9.22 2.29
C ILE A 37 7.92 10.05 1.20
N LYS A 38 8.34 9.89 -0.06
CA LYS A 38 7.70 10.58 -1.19
C LYS A 38 6.25 10.11 -1.39
N VAL A 39 6.01 8.81 -1.30
CA VAL A 39 4.66 8.24 -1.45
C VAL A 39 3.73 8.77 -0.37
N TYR A 40 4.17 8.79 0.90
CA TYR A 40 3.38 9.32 2.00
C TYR A 40 3.08 10.82 1.83
N LYS A 41 4.09 11.63 1.48
CA LYS A 41 3.92 13.06 1.25
C LYS A 41 2.95 13.34 0.12
N GLN A 42 3.07 12.64 -1.01
CA GLN A 42 2.18 12.78 -2.15
C GLN A 42 0.73 12.44 -1.76
N ALA A 43 0.52 11.40 -0.96
CA ALA A 43 -0.81 11.07 -0.45
C ALA A 43 -1.38 12.19 0.44
N LYS A 44 -0.56 12.78 1.32
CA LYS A 44 -0.96 13.94 2.13
C LYS A 44 -1.31 15.16 1.28
N GLU A 45 -0.50 15.45 0.25
CA GLU A 45 -0.74 16.55 -0.70
C GLU A 45 -2.02 16.35 -1.51
N ASN A 46 -2.39 15.10 -1.79
CA ASN A 46 -3.65 14.72 -2.43
C ASN A 46 -4.89 14.77 -1.49
N GLY A 47 -4.73 15.24 -0.25
CA GLY A 47 -5.84 15.46 0.68
C GLY A 47 -6.16 14.27 1.59
N TYR A 48 -5.36 13.21 1.57
CA TYR A 48 -5.53 12.09 2.50
C TYR A 48 -4.86 12.44 3.83
N ASN A 49 -5.63 12.64 4.90
CA ASN A 49 -5.09 13.16 6.17
C ASN A 49 -4.18 12.17 6.89
N ASP A 50 -4.53 10.90 6.99
CA ASP A 50 -3.74 9.90 7.70
C ASP A 50 -3.53 8.66 6.83
N PRO A 51 -2.82 8.80 5.70
CA PRO A 51 -2.68 7.70 4.76
C PRO A 51 -1.81 6.60 5.38
N VAL A 52 -2.25 5.35 5.23
CA VAL A 52 -1.52 4.19 5.72
C VAL A 52 -0.56 3.73 4.63
N LEU A 53 0.70 3.52 5.02
CA LEU A 53 1.76 3.10 4.11
C LEU A 53 2.07 1.62 4.28
N PHE A 54 2.08 0.88 3.18
CA PHE A 54 2.45 -0.54 3.14
C PHE A 54 3.54 -0.77 2.09
N TYR A 55 4.42 -1.73 2.33
CA TYR A 55 5.30 -2.26 1.30
C TYR A 55 4.64 -3.51 0.71
N VAL A 56 4.54 -3.55 -0.62
CA VAL A 56 4.08 -4.75 -1.34
C VAL A 56 5.34 -5.51 -1.76
N PRO A 57 5.56 -6.73 -1.25
CA PRO A 57 6.75 -7.51 -1.56
C PRO A 57 6.89 -7.77 -3.05
N GLU A 58 8.11 -8.07 -3.49
CA GLU A 58 8.33 -8.56 -4.84
C GLU A 58 7.51 -9.84 -5.09
N LYS A 59 7.25 -10.14 -6.36
CA LYS A 59 6.54 -11.37 -6.72
C LYS A 59 7.24 -12.59 -6.09
N ASP A 60 6.44 -13.53 -5.60
CA ASP A 60 6.90 -14.78 -4.97
C ASP A 60 7.76 -14.56 -3.70
N THR A 61 7.62 -13.40 -3.05
CA THR A 61 8.28 -13.08 -1.76
C THR A 61 7.27 -13.08 -0.62
N VAL A 62 7.63 -13.73 0.49
CA VAL A 62 6.88 -13.65 1.75
C VAL A 62 7.56 -12.62 2.66
N LEU A 63 6.78 -11.66 3.15
CA LEU A 63 7.23 -10.68 4.14
C LEU A 63 6.67 -11.08 5.50
N ILE A 64 7.56 -11.40 6.44
CA ILE A 64 7.21 -11.75 7.82
C ILE A 64 7.58 -10.54 8.68
N PHE A 65 6.61 -10.02 9.43
CA PHE A 65 6.79 -8.95 10.42
C PHE A 65 6.81 -9.52 11.84
#